data_AF-Q8ISE7-F1
#
_entry.id   AF-Q8ISE7-F1
#
_cell.length_a   1.000
_cell.length_b   1.000
_cell.length_c   1.000
_cell.angle_alpha   90.00
_cell.angle_beta   90.00
_cell.angle_gamma   90.00
#
_symmetry.space_group_name_H-M   'P 1'
#
loop_
_entity.id
_entity.type
_entity.pdbx_description
1 polymer ?
#
loop_
_entity_poly.entity_id
_entity_poly.type
_entity_poly.pdbx_seq_one_letter_code
_entity_poly.pdbx_strand_id
1 'polypeptide(L)'
;HKQQTIAADQVPKQPLHCCGGLSQGYIGYMFQQTLQNELATRGHPHTVATIITQSIVDENDPAFQNPTKPIGQFFTEEQARLMIAEGATMKEDAGRGWRVAVPSPQPKSIAEAEAVKTLLAAGHIVISGVGGGVPVLRRADGTLEGVAAVIDKDLCSERIAELVKADHLMILTDVECVYMDYKKPTQLAIRWLTVAEAEHHLEHGVFSEGSMKPKVLAAVRFVKETGRD
;
A
#
# COMPACT_ATOMS: atom_id res chain seq x y z
N HIS A 1 -10.80 -3.79 12.67
CA HIS A 1 -11.25 -5.18 12.43
C HIS A 1 -11.77 -5.86 13.70
N LYS A 2 -10.98 -6.02 14.78
CA LYS A 2 -11.46 -6.65 16.04
C LYS A 2 -12.70 -6.00 16.70
N GLN A 3 -12.82 -4.67 16.73
CA GLN A 3 -14.02 -3.99 17.24
C GLN A 3 -15.29 -4.29 16.42
N GLN A 4 -15.15 -4.50 15.10
CA GLN A 4 -16.27 -4.81 14.21
C GLN A 4 -16.71 -6.27 14.34
N THR A 5 -15.79 -7.18 14.69
CA THR A 5 -16.12 -8.60 14.90
C THR A 5 -16.91 -8.83 16.19
N ILE A 6 -16.65 -8.05 17.24
CA ILE A 6 -17.33 -8.18 18.55
C ILE A 6 -18.73 -7.52 18.53
N ALA A 7 -18.93 -6.50 17.69
CA ALA A 7 -20.20 -5.80 17.54
C ALA A 7 -20.89 -6.10 16.20
N ALA A 8 -20.59 -7.24 15.57
CA ALA A 8 -21.05 -7.58 14.22
C ALA A 8 -22.59 -7.58 14.09
N ASP A 9 -23.29 -7.86 15.19
CA ASP A 9 -24.76 -7.90 15.26
C ASP A 9 -25.39 -6.53 15.61
N GLN A 10 -24.57 -5.51 15.93
CA GLN A 10 -25.03 -4.18 16.37
C GLN A 10 -24.49 -3.03 15.51
N VAL A 11 -23.45 -3.27 14.70
CA VAL A 11 -22.81 -2.24 13.87
C VAL A 11 -22.84 -2.70 12.41
N PRO A 12 -23.48 -1.93 11.50
CA PRO A 12 -23.46 -2.23 10.08
C PRO A 12 -22.03 -2.40 9.57
N LYS A 13 -21.80 -3.42 8.72
CA LYS A 13 -20.50 -3.63 8.06
C LYS A 13 -20.11 -2.35 7.35
N GLN A 14 -19.01 -1.74 7.78
CA GLN A 14 -18.48 -0.53 7.15
C GLN A 14 -17.92 -0.87 5.77
N PRO A 15 -18.14 -0.02 4.75
CA PRO A 15 -17.49 -0.19 3.46
C PRO A 15 -15.97 -0.29 3.59
N LEU A 16 -15.33 -1.06 2.71
CA LEU A 16 -13.89 -1.32 2.77
C LEU A 16 -13.06 -0.02 2.73
N HIS A 17 -13.44 0.94 1.89
CA HIS A 17 -12.76 2.23 1.81
C HIS A 17 -12.87 3.04 3.10
N CYS A 18 -14.01 3.02 3.79
CA CYS A 18 -14.17 3.63 5.12
C CYS A 18 -13.23 2.97 6.15
N CYS A 19 -13.10 1.64 6.10
CA CYS A 19 -12.14 0.93 6.94
C CYS A 19 -10.69 1.35 6.64
N GLY A 20 -10.38 1.63 5.38
CA GLY A 20 -9.12 2.25 4.96
C GLY A 20 -8.88 3.57 5.68
N GLY A 21 -9.82 4.52 5.60
CA GLY A 21 -9.72 5.82 6.28
C GLY A 21 -9.55 5.71 7.80
N LEU A 22 -10.32 4.84 8.45
CA LEU A 22 -10.19 4.56 9.88
C LEU A 22 -8.80 4.03 10.25
N SER A 23 -8.24 3.14 9.42
CA SER A 23 -6.91 2.58 9.64
C SER A 23 -5.81 3.63 9.50
N GLN A 24 -5.96 4.60 8.59
CA GLN A 24 -5.01 5.70 8.45
C GLN A 24 -4.99 6.59 9.69
N GLY A 25 -6.17 6.93 10.23
CA GLY A 25 -6.25 7.71 11.47
C GLY A 25 -5.63 6.98 12.66
N TYR A 26 -5.93 5.69 12.81
CA TYR A 26 -5.38 4.87 13.89
C TYR A 26 -3.86 4.69 13.80
N ILE A 27 -3.35 4.22 12.65
CA ILE A 27 -1.91 3.97 12.45
C ILE A 27 -1.14 5.29 12.44
N GLY A 28 -1.67 6.30 11.75
CA GLY A 28 -1.06 7.62 11.67
C GLY A 28 -0.93 8.29 13.02
N TYR A 29 -1.97 8.23 13.87
CA TYR A 29 -1.89 8.72 15.25
C TYR A 29 -0.74 8.07 16.04
N MET A 30 -0.67 6.73 16.04
CA MET A 30 0.34 5.99 16.79
C MET A 30 1.76 6.34 16.32
N PHE A 31 1.95 6.42 15.00
CA PHE A 31 3.25 6.71 14.40
C PHE A 31 3.65 8.18 14.61
N GLN A 32 2.71 9.11 14.41
CA GLN A 32 2.89 10.54 14.64
C GLN A 32 3.32 10.81 16.07
N GLN A 33 2.58 10.28 17.06
CA GLN A 33 2.90 10.51 18.48
C GLN A 33 4.28 9.96 18.83
N THR A 34 4.58 8.74 18.40
CA THR A 34 5.83 8.05 18.73
C THR A 34 7.02 8.78 18.12
N LEU A 35 6.94 9.12 16.83
CA LEU A 35 8.01 9.81 16.13
C LEU A 35 8.22 11.22 16.70
N GLN A 36 7.15 11.96 16.97
CA GLN A 36 7.26 13.30 17.54
C GLN A 36 7.89 13.29 18.94
N ASN A 37 7.55 12.32 19.78
CA ASN A 37 8.17 12.16 21.08
C ASN A 37 9.67 11.85 20.96
N GLU A 38 10.04 10.92 20.09
CA GLU A 38 11.45 10.53 19.89
C GLU A 38 12.28 11.68 19.30
N LEU A 39 11.69 12.47 18.43
CA LEU A 39 12.32 13.68 17.88
C LEU A 39 12.54 14.74 18.96
N ALA A 40 11.56 14.94 19.85
CA ALA A 40 11.68 15.88 20.96
C ALA A 40 12.77 15.46 21.98
N THR A 41 12.85 14.19 22.34
CA THR A 41 13.88 13.69 23.29
C THR A 41 15.30 13.81 22.73
N ARG A 42 15.45 13.81 21.39
CA ARG A 42 16.72 14.03 20.68
C ARG A 42 17.04 15.49 20.40
N GLY A 43 16.21 16.44 20.84
CA GLY A 43 16.44 17.88 20.63
C GLY A 43 16.05 18.38 19.23
N HIS A 44 15.22 17.65 18.50
CA HIS A 44 14.74 18.00 17.15
C HIS A 44 13.21 18.09 17.11
N PRO A 45 12.56 19.07 17.76
CA PRO A 45 11.10 19.11 17.92
C PRO A 45 10.35 19.51 16.63
N HIS A 46 10.54 18.75 15.55
CA HIS A 46 9.79 18.91 14.31
C HIS A 46 8.33 18.50 14.51
N THR A 47 7.41 19.25 13.90
CA THR A 47 6.02 18.85 13.81
C THR A 47 5.89 17.63 12.90
N VAL A 48 5.19 16.61 13.39
CA VAL A 48 4.80 15.44 12.60
C VAL A 48 3.28 15.49 12.38
N ALA A 49 2.84 15.41 11.12
CA ALA A 49 1.44 15.53 10.76
C ALA A 49 0.97 14.35 9.88
N THR A 50 -0.11 13.69 10.31
CA THR A 50 -0.81 12.68 9.52
C THR A 50 -1.88 13.31 8.65
N ILE A 51 -1.88 12.99 7.36
CA ILE A 51 -2.93 13.36 6.41
C ILE A 51 -3.69 12.12 5.99
N ILE A 52 -5.00 12.10 6.24
CA ILE A 52 -5.88 11.09 5.63
C ILE A 52 -5.82 11.28 4.12
N THR A 53 -5.32 10.26 3.44
CA THR A 53 -4.96 10.33 2.01
C THR A 53 -5.95 9.53 1.18
N GLN A 54 -6.47 10.13 0.11
CA GLN A 54 -7.25 9.49 -0.93
C GLN A 54 -6.39 9.28 -2.17
N SER A 55 -6.36 8.06 -2.68
CA SER A 55 -5.60 7.68 -3.85
C SER A 55 -6.54 7.42 -5.01
N ILE A 56 -6.37 8.21 -6.05
CA ILE A 56 -7.24 8.21 -7.23
C ILE A 56 -6.84 7.05 -8.13
N VAL A 57 -7.83 6.27 -8.55
CA VAL A 57 -7.66 5.09 -9.39
C VAL A 57 -8.52 5.21 -10.65
N ASP A 58 -8.21 4.38 -11.65
CA ASP A 58 -8.95 4.31 -12.90
C ASP A 58 -10.14 3.36 -12.75
N GLU A 59 -11.35 3.80 -13.14
CA GLU A 59 -12.55 2.94 -13.09
C GLU A 59 -12.44 1.72 -14.01
N ASN A 60 -11.61 1.82 -15.05
CA ASN A 60 -11.38 0.76 -16.03
C ASN A 60 -10.12 -0.07 -15.71
N ASP A 61 -9.53 0.09 -14.52
CA ASP A 61 -8.37 -0.71 -14.12
C ASP A 61 -8.71 -2.21 -14.15
N PRO A 62 -7.95 -3.06 -14.88
CA PRO A 62 -8.21 -4.49 -14.97
C PRO A 62 -8.26 -5.21 -13.62
N ALA A 63 -7.64 -4.66 -12.57
CA ALA A 63 -7.66 -5.21 -11.22
C ALA A 63 -9.08 -5.31 -10.63
N PHE A 64 -10.04 -4.49 -11.10
CA PHE A 64 -11.45 -4.61 -10.69
C PHE A 64 -12.11 -5.89 -11.20
N GLN A 65 -11.68 -6.41 -12.35
CA GLN A 65 -12.18 -7.66 -12.92
C GLN A 65 -11.42 -8.89 -12.39
N ASN A 66 -10.22 -8.68 -11.82
CA ASN A 66 -9.41 -9.76 -11.25
C ASN A 66 -8.89 -9.40 -9.84
N PRO A 67 -9.71 -9.56 -8.79
CA PRO A 67 -9.31 -9.32 -7.41
C PRO A 67 -8.22 -10.29 -6.98
N THR A 68 -7.03 -9.77 -6.67
CA THR A 68 -5.86 -10.61 -6.35
C THR A 68 -5.26 -10.33 -4.99
N LYS A 69 -5.57 -9.19 -4.35
CA LYS A 69 -4.91 -8.75 -3.13
C LYS A 69 -5.59 -9.32 -1.89
N PRO A 70 -4.93 -10.19 -1.12
CA PRO A 70 -5.53 -10.82 0.04
C PRO A 70 -5.58 -9.87 1.26
N ILE A 71 -6.73 -9.77 1.91
CA ILE A 71 -6.99 -8.92 3.08
C ILE A 71 -7.67 -9.68 4.23
N GLY A 72 -7.62 -9.11 5.43
CA GLY A 72 -8.32 -9.65 6.60
C GLY A 72 -7.66 -10.90 7.19
N GLN A 73 -8.45 -11.63 7.97
CA GLN A 73 -8.02 -12.85 8.67
C GLN A 73 -7.87 -14.05 7.73
N PHE A 74 -7.15 -15.06 8.22
CA PHE A 74 -7.02 -16.35 7.54
C PHE A 74 -8.24 -17.23 7.82
N PHE A 75 -8.65 -17.98 6.80
CA PHE A 75 -9.73 -18.97 6.83
C PHE A 75 -9.17 -20.34 6.44
N THR A 76 -9.81 -21.39 6.95
CA THR A 76 -9.57 -22.76 6.46
C THR A 76 -10.15 -22.92 5.05
N GLU A 77 -9.72 -23.95 4.32
CA GLU A 77 -10.28 -24.26 2.99
C GLU A 77 -11.79 -24.51 3.04
N GLU A 78 -12.27 -25.21 4.08
CA GLU A 78 -13.71 -25.45 4.30
C GLU A 78 -14.50 -24.15 4.49
N GLN A 79 -13.98 -23.24 5.31
CA GLN A 79 -14.59 -21.92 5.53
C GLN A 79 -14.55 -21.09 4.24
N ALA A 80 -13.44 -21.12 3.51
CA ALA A 80 -13.31 -20.41 2.25
C ALA A 80 -14.32 -20.91 1.21
N ARG A 81 -14.56 -22.23 1.14
CA ARG A 81 -15.57 -22.82 0.24
C ARG A 81 -16.97 -22.31 0.54
N LEU A 82 -17.32 -22.17 1.83
CA LEU A 82 -18.62 -21.59 2.23
C LEU A 82 -18.72 -20.12 1.81
N MET A 83 -17.67 -19.32 2.04
CA MET A 83 -17.67 -17.91 1.65
C MET A 83 -17.70 -17.71 0.12
N ILE A 84 -17.03 -18.58 -0.65
CA ILE A 84 -17.11 -18.58 -2.12
C ILE A 84 -18.54 -18.86 -2.58
N ALA A 85 -19.25 -19.80 -1.94
CA ALA A 85 -20.65 -20.07 -2.24
C ALA A 85 -21.57 -18.87 -1.93
N GLU A 86 -21.18 -18.02 -0.98
CA GLU A 86 -21.85 -16.74 -0.66
C GLU A 86 -21.41 -15.57 -1.56
N GLY A 87 -20.52 -15.83 -2.55
CA GLY A 87 -20.07 -14.85 -3.54
C GLY A 87 -18.80 -14.08 -3.16
N ALA A 88 -18.11 -14.45 -2.08
CA ALA A 88 -16.82 -13.84 -1.75
C ALA A 88 -15.71 -14.33 -2.69
N THR A 89 -14.86 -13.41 -3.16
CA THR A 89 -13.62 -13.78 -3.84
C THR A 89 -12.58 -14.16 -2.81
N MET A 90 -12.15 -15.43 -2.80
CA MET A 90 -11.15 -15.95 -1.85
C MET A 90 -9.90 -16.41 -2.60
N LYS A 91 -8.72 -16.27 -1.98
CA LYS A 91 -7.45 -16.74 -2.55
C LYS A 91 -6.60 -17.43 -1.47
N GLU A 92 -5.96 -18.53 -1.84
CA GLU A 92 -4.97 -19.19 -1.00
C GLU A 92 -3.70 -18.33 -0.91
N ASP A 93 -3.15 -18.21 0.30
CA ASP A 93 -1.98 -17.37 0.59
C ASP A 93 -0.80 -18.24 1.05
N ALA A 94 -0.17 -18.89 0.07
CA ALA A 94 1.10 -19.63 0.20
C ALA A 94 1.11 -20.60 1.40
N GLY A 95 0.09 -21.46 1.52
CA GLY A 95 0.00 -22.45 2.58
C GLY A 95 -0.34 -21.90 3.98
N ARG A 96 -0.56 -20.59 4.13
CA ARG A 96 -0.98 -19.99 5.42
C ARG A 96 -2.51 -20.02 5.63
N GLY A 97 -3.24 -20.49 4.64
CA GLY A 97 -4.71 -20.50 4.60
C GLY A 97 -5.27 -19.58 3.52
N TRP A 98 -6.57 -19.34 3.60
CA TRP A 98 -7.33 -18.56 2.60
C TRP A 98 -7.66 -17.17 3.13
N ARG A 99 -7.69 -16.18 2.25
CA ARG A 99 -8.07 -14.80 2.59
C ARG A 99 -9.01 -14.22 1.55
N VAL A 100 -9.80 -13.22 1.94
CA VAL A 100 -10.63 -12.44 1.01
C VAL A 100 -9.72 -11.70 0.05
N ALA A 101 -9.93 -11.85 -1.25
CA ALA A 101 -9.22 -11.13 -2.28
C ALA A 101 -10.03 -9.92 -2.74
N VAL A 102 -9.37 -8.78 -2.85
CA VAL A 102 -9.99 -7.53 -3.32
C VAL A 102 -9.20 -6.94 -4.50
N PRO A 103 -9.82 -6.08 -5.31
CA PRO A 103 -9.13 -5.34 -6.36
C PRO A 103 -7.93 -4.57 -5.80
N SER A 104 -6.85 -4.55 -6.57
CA SER A 104 -5.66 -3.74 -6.29
C SER A 104 -5.28 -2.90 -7.50
N PRO A 105 -6.08 -1.86 -7.81
CA PRO A 105 -5.84 -0.98 -8.94
C PRO A 105 -4.59 -0.12 -8.72
N GLN A 106 -4.05 0.38 -9.83
CA GLN A 106 -2.87 1.23 -9.84
C GLN A 106 -3.20 2.65 -9.35
N PRO A 107 -2.38 3.24 -8.46
CA PRO A 107 -2.57 4.63 -8.04
C PRO A 107 -2.20 5.58 -9.19
N LYS A 108 -3.18 6.34 -9.70
CA LYS A 108 -2.99 7.36 -10.73
C LYS A 108 -2.49 8.68 -10.16
N SER A 109 -3.05 9.10 -9.03
CA SER A 109 -2.65 10.34 -8.35
C SER A 109 -3.13 10.34 -6.90
N ILE A 110 -2.78 11.37 -6.14
CA ILE A 110 -3.19 11.56 -4.75
C ILE A 110 -4.02 12.84 -4.66
N ALA A 111 -5.20 12.78 -4.03
CA ALA A 111 -6.10 13.94 -3.96
C ALA A 111 -5.50 15.06 -3.09
N GLU A 112 -4.84 14.71 -1.98
CA GLU A 112 -4.24 15.66 -1.03
C GLU A 112 -2.78 16.01 -1.35
N ALA A 113 -2.30 15.77 -2.58
CA ALA A 113 -0.90 15.98 -2.97
C ALA A 113 -0.41 17.41 -2.67
N GLU A 114 -1.23 18.43 -2.94
CA GLU A 114 -0.86 19.83 -2.69
C GLU A 114 -0.75 20.16 -1.19
N ALA A 115 -1.59 19.53 -0.35
CA ALA A 115 -1.48 19.68 1.10
C ALA A 115 -0.19 19.03 1.63
N VAL A 116 0.15 17.84 1.13
CA VAL A 116 1.42 17.16 1.45
C VAL A 116 2.60 18.05 1.07
N LYS A 117 2.64 18.57 -0.16
CA LYS A 117 3.70 19.48 -0.64
C LYS A 117 3.82 20.73 0.22
N THR A 118 2.70 21.33 0.59
CA THR A 118 2.67 22.56 1.41
C THR A 118 3.29 22.32 2.78
N LEU A 119 2.94 21.20 3.44
CA LEU A 119 3.49 20.86 4.76
C LEU A 119 4.97 20.49 4.70
N LEU A 120 5.40 19.78 3.65
CA LEU A 120 6.82 19.49 3.42
C LEU A 120 7.62 20.76 3.19
N ALA A 121 7.12 21.69 2.37
CA ALA A 121 7.76 22.98 2.10
C ALA A 121 7.87 23.86 3.36
N ALA A 122 6.96 23.70 4.32
CA ALA A 122 7.01 24.35 5.63
C ALA A 122 7.99 23.67 6.62
N GLY A 123 8.67 22.59 6.23
CA GLY A 123 9.65 21.89 7.06
C GLY A 123 9.03 20.90 8.06
N HIS A 124 7.79 20.47 7.83
CA HIS A 124 7.13 19.46 8.64
C HIS A 124 7.37 18.04 8.12
N ILE A 125 7.31 17.06 9.02
CA ILE A 125 7.33 15.65 8.66
C ILE A 125 5.88 15.21 8.39
N VAL A 126 5.63 14.66 7.21
CA VAL A 126 4.27 14.29 6.78
C VAL A 126 4.14 12.77 6.69
N ILE A 127 3.13 12.23 7.37
CA ILE A 127 2.69 10.84 7.24
C ILE A 127 1.49 10.84 6.29
N SER A 128 1.63 10.19 5.14
CA SER A 128 0.59 10.09 4.11
C SER A 128 0.60 8.71 3.44
N GLY A 129 -0.42 8.41 2.64
CA GLY A 129 -0.50 7.15 1.90
C GLY A 129 -0.57 5.89 2.79
N VAL A 130 -0.97 6.03 4.05
CA VAL A 130 -1.04 4.92 5.00
C VAL A 130 -1.97 3.84 4.43
N GLY A 131 -1.48 2.60 4.35
CA GLY A 131 -2.21 1.49 3.75
C GLY A 131 -2.43 1.58 2.23
N GLY A 132 -1.72 2.49 1.55
CA GLY A 132 -1.88 2.77 0.12
C GLY A 132 -2.89 3.89 -0.20
N GLY A 133 -3.45 4.57 0.81
CA GLY A 133 -4.50 5.57 0.62
C GLY A 133 -5.90 4.96 0.46
N VAL A 134 -6.94 5.77 0.70
CA VAL A 134 -8.33 5.37 0.46
C VAL A 134 -8.57 5.40 -1.04
N PRO A 135 -8.90 4.28 -1.70
CA PRO A 135 -9.13 4.28 -3.14
C PRO A 135 -10.41 5.04 -3.49
N VAL A 136 -10.30 5.98 -4.42
CA VAL A 136 -11.41 6.78 -4.91
C VAL A 136 -11.40 6.88 -6.42
N LEU A 137 -12.59 7.00 -7.01
CA LEU A 137 -12.77 7.42 -8.40
C LEU A 137 -12.99 8.92 -8.43
N ARG A 138 -12.40 9.59 -9.43
CA ARG A 138 -12.74 10.98 -9.75
C ARG A 138 -13.81 11.00 -10.83
N ARG A 139 -14.99 11.50 -10.50
CA ARG A 139 -16.10 11.63 -11.44
C ARG A 139 -15.90 12.83 -12.37
N ALA A 140 -16.66 12.88 -13.46
CA ALA A 140 -16.55 13.92 -14.48
C ALA A 140 -16.83 15.34 -13.94
N ASP A 141 -17.65 15.46 -12.89
CA ASP A 141 -17.95 16.72 -12.19
C ASP A 141 -16.86 17.12 -11.17
N GLY A 142 -15.79 16.33 -11.05
CA GLY A 142 -14.68 16.55 -10.13
C GLY A 142 -14.87 15.96 -8.74
N THR A 143 -16.05 15.42 -8.41
CA THR A 143 -16.31 14.77 -7.12
C THR A 143 -15.52 13.48 -6.96
N LEU A 144 -15.30 13.07 -5.70
CA LEU A 144 -14.59 11.84 -5.35
C LEU A 144 -15.58 10.83 -4.76
N GLU A 145 -15.47 9.58 -5.20
CA GLU A 145 -16.30 8.48 -4.70
C GLU A 145 -15.42 7.31 -4.25
N GLY A 146 -15.61 6.85 -3.01
CA GLY A 146 -14.87 5.72 -2.45
C GLY A 146 -15.26 4.38 -3.07
N VAL A 147 -14.27 3.55 -3.40
CA VAL A 147 -14.49 2.23 -4.01
C VAL A 147 -13.91 1.09 -3.18
N ALA A 148 -14.49 -0.10 -3.29
CA ALA A 148 -14.04 -1.27 -2.55
C ALA A 148 -12.78 -1.88 -3.22
N ALA A 149 -11.61 -1.32 -2.89
CA ALA A 149 -10.31 -1.81 -3.35
C ALA A 149 -9.24 -1.62 -2.25
N VAL A 150 -8.04 -2.15 -2.48
CA VAL A 150 -6.86 -1.83 -1.67
C VAL A 150 -5.68 -1.57 -2.59
N ILE A 151 -5.11 -0.37 -2.50
CA ILE A 151 -3.97 0.04 -3.32
C ILE A 151 -2.70 -0.58 -2.75
N ASP A 152 -1.74 -0.89 -3.63
CA ASP A 152 -0.42 -1.29 -3.17
C ASP A 152 0.32 -0.13 -2.49
N LYS A 153 0.79 -0.35 -1.26
CA LYS A 153 1.42 0.70 -0.47
C LYS A 153 2.74 1.16 -1.07
N ASP A 154 3.49 0.25 -1.68
CA ASP A 154 4.80 0.56 -2.25
C ASP A 154 4.60 1.38 -3.54
N LEU A 155 3.62 1.01 -4.37
CA LEU A 155 3.23 1.81 -5.55
C LEU A 155 2.57 3.15 -5.18
N CYS A 156 1.83 3.23 -4.07
CA CYS A 156 1.31 4.50 -3.58
C CYS A 156 2.44 5.41 -3.09
N SER A 157 3.41 4.87 -2.34
CA SER A 157 4.59 5.60 -1.90
C SER A 157 5.41 6.11 -3.09
N GLU A 158 5.58 5.30 -4.13
CA GLU A 158 6.19 5.72 -5.39
C GLU A 158 5.46 6.90 -6.03
N ARG A 159 4.13 6.80 -6.21
CA ARG A 159 3.32 7.91 -6.73
C ARG A 159 3.43 9.17 -5.87
N ILE A 160 3.46 9.05 -4.55
CA ILE A 160 3.66 10.19 -3.65
C ILE A 160 5.05 10.80 -3.85
N ALA A 161 6.09 9.96 -3.94
CA ALA A 161 7.48 10.38 -4.10
C ALA A 161 7.67 11.18 -5.40
N GLU A 162 7.09 10.72 -6.52
CA GLU A 162 7.04 11.49 -7.77
C GLU A 162 6.37 12.86 -7.57
N LEU A 163 5.18 12.88 -6.95
CA LEU A 163 4.37 14.09 -6.78
C LEU A 163 5.10 15.13 -5.94
N VAL A 164 5.80 14.71 -4.88
CA VAL A 164 6.57 15.62 -4.02
C VAL A 164 7.98 15.90 -4.54
N LYS A 165 8.35 15.34 -5.70
CA LYS A 165 9.69 15.45 -6.29
C LYS A 165 10.79 14.99 -5.32
N ALA A 166 10.56 13.86 -4.67
CA ALA A 166 11.54 13.30 -3.76
C ALA A 166 12.84 12.96 -4.50
N ASP A 167 13.97 13.13 -3.82
CA ASP A 167 15.26 12.68 -4.34
C ASP A 167 15.46 11.17 -4.10
N HIS A 168 14.75 10.58 -3.13
CA HIS A 168 14.88 9.15 -2.83
C HIS A 168 13.56 8.47 -2.50
N LEU A 169 13.40 7.20 -2.93
CA LEU A 169 12.32 6.31 -2.50
C LEU A 169 12.88 5.12 -1.71
N MET A 170 12.71 5.14 -0.39
CA MET A 170 13.15 4.04 0.47
C MET A 170 11.99 3.15 0.92
N ILE A 171 12.01 1.88 0.53
CA ILE A 171 11.03 0.87 0.94
C ILE A 171 11.64 -0.02 2.04
N LEU A 172 11.11 0.09 3.25
CA LEU A 172 11.53 -0.72 4.39
C LEU A 172 10.70 -2.01 4.48
N THR A 173 11.36 -3.16 4.67
CA THR A 173 10.72 -4.48 4.77
C THR A 173 11.43 -5.37 5.80
N ASP A 174 10.91 -6.57 6.02
CA ASP A 174 11.37 -7.58 6.97
C ASP A 174 12.60 -8.39 6.52
N VAL A 175 13.15 -8.08 5.33
CA VAL A 175 14.41 -8.65 4.82
C VAL A 175 15.43 -7.54 4.63
N GLU A 176 16.70 -7.86 4.83
CA GLU A 176 17.80 -6.88 4.79
C GLU A 176 17.99 -6.25 3.41
N CYS A 177 17.78 -7.02 2.35
CA CYS A 177 17.88 -6.56 0.96
C CYS A 177 17.05 -7.47 0.03
N VAL A 178 17.04 -7.13 -1.26
CA VAL A 178 16.47 -7.99 -2.30
C VAL A 178 17.41 -9.17 -2.54
N TYR A 179 16.86 -10.37 -2.80
CA TYR A 179 17.65 -11.56 -3.10
C TYR A 179 17.21 -12.20 -4.41
N MET A 180 18.17 -12.70 -5.19
CA MET A 180 17.94 -13.76 -6.18
C MET A 180 17.78 -15.09 -5.45
N ASP A 181 16.96 -15.99 -5.99
CA ASP A 181 16.76 -17.35 -5.43
C ASP A 181 16.43 -17.34 -3.93
N TYR A 182 15.55 -16.41 -3.53
CA TYR A 182 15.18 -16.23 -2.13
C TYR A 182 14.72 -17.54 -1.47
N LYS A 183 15.28 -17.82 -0.27
CA LYS A 183 15.12 -19.05 0.53
C LYS A 183 15.62 -20.35 -0.12
N LYS A 184 16.41 -20.29 -1.19
CA LYS A 184 17.09 -21.47 -1.77
C LYS A 184 18.57 -21.52 -1.36
N PRO A 185 19.24 -22.68 -1.47
CA PRO A 185 20.68 -22.77 -1.23
C PRO A 185 21.54 -21.86 -2.13
N THR A 186 21.01 -21.46 -3.29
CA THR A 186 21.65 -20.56 -4.27
C THR A 186 21.35 -19.08 -4.03
N GLN A 187 20.73 -18.71 -2.90
CA GLN A 187 20.32 -17.35 -2.61
C GLN A 187 21.49 -16.36 -2.70
N LEU A 188 21.30 -15.26 -3.44
CA LEU A 188 22.29 -14.20 -3.63
C LEU A 188 21.71 -12.82 -3.32
N ALA A 189 22.41 -12.04 -2.49
CA ALA A 189 22.01 -10.67 -2.15
C ALA A 189 22.20 -9.72 -3.35
N ILE A 190 21.16 -8.98 -3.70
CA ILE A 190 21.20 -7.90 -4.68
C ILE A 190 21.35 -6.59 -3.93
N ARG A 191 22.56 -6.03 -3.95
CA ARG A 191 22.86 -4.73 -3.32
C ARG A 191 22.66 -3.55 -4.27
N TRP A 192 22.86 -3.80 -5.56
CA TRP A 192 22.71 -2.83 -6.64
C TRP A 192 22.05 -3.53 -7.82
N LEU A 193 21.16 -2.82 -8.50
CA LEU A 193 20.46 -3.33 -9.66
C LEU A 193 20.18 -2.15 -10.59
N THR A 194 20.52 -2.28 -11.87
CA THR A 194 20.09 -1.31 -12.87
C THR A 194 18.61 -1.49 -13.19
N VAL A 195 17.96 -0.46 -13.75
CA VAL A 195 16.56 -0.55 -14.21
C VAL A 195 16.37 -1.71 -15.20
N ALA A 196 17.28 -1.86 -16.16
CA ALA A 196 17.18 -2.91 -17.18
C ALA A 196 17.27 -4.33 -16.58
N GLU A 197 18.17 -4.55 -15.62
CA GLU A 197 18.27 -5.84 -14.92
C GLU A 197 17.03 -6.11 -14.05
N ALA A 198 16.51 -5.07 -13.37
CA ALA A 198 15.30 -5.17 -12.57
C ALA A 198 14.08 -5.52 -13.42
N GLU A 199 13.90 -4.87 -14.56
CA GLU A 199 12.83 -5.18 -15.53
C GLU A 199 12.96 -6.61 -16.05
N HIS A 200 14.17 -7.03 -16.44
CA HIS A 200 14.42 -8.41 -16.86
C HIS A 200 14.01 -9.42 -15.77
N HIS A 201 14.39 -9.20 -14.52
CA HIS A 201 14.01 -10.08 -13.42
C HIS A 201 12.51 -10.07 -13.11
N LEU A 202 11.84 -8.92 -13.26
CA LEU A 202 10.39 -8.79 -13.12
C LEU A 202 9.65 -9.59 -14.19
N GLU A 203 10.09 -9.53 -15.45
CA GLU A 203 9.52 -10.27 -16.58
C GLU A 203 9.68 -11.78 -16.44
N HIS A 204 10.82 -12.22 -15.89
CA HIS A 204 11.12 -13.65 -15.68
C HIS A 204 10.57 -14.20 -14.35
N GLY A 205 9.74 -13.42 -13.64
CA GLY A 205 9.05 -13.90 -12.43
C GLY A 205 9.99 -14.23 -11.27
N VAL A 206 11.16 -13.58 -11.21
CA VAL A 206 12.15 -13.81 -10.15
C VAL A 206 11.62 -13.39 -8.77
N PHE A 207 10.87 -12.29 -8.73
CA PHE A 207 10.33 -11.73 -7.49
C PHE A 207 8.93 -12.24 -7.20
N SER A 208 8.70 -12.64 -5.96
CA SER A 208 7.43 -13.21 -5.51
C SER A 208 6.26 -12.22 -5.62
N GLU A 209 5.17 -12.69 -6.23
CA GLU A 209 3.90 -11.99 -6.34
C GLU A 209 3.37 -11.60 -4.95
N GLY A 210 2.82 -10.39 -4.83
CA GLY A 210 2.22 -9.89 -3.58
C GLY A 210 3.20 -9.59 -2.44
N SER A 211 4.52 -9.67 -2.66
CA SER A 211 5.53 -9.35 -1.65
C SER A 211 6.69 -8.54 -2.23
N MET A 212 7.68 -9.19 -2.85
CA MET A 212 8.87 -8.49 -3.35
C MET A 212 8.63 -7.83 -4.71
N LYS A 213 7.79 -8.43 -5.57
CA LYS A 213 7.52 -7.88 -6.90
C LYS A 213 6.99 -6.44 -6.89
N PRO A 214 5.97 -6.07 -6.09
CA PRO A 214 5.48 -4.69 -6.05
C PRO A 214 6.54 -3.68 -5.59
N LYS A 215 7.45 -4.09 -4.70
CA LYS A 215 8.55 -3.25 -4.19
C LYS A 215 9.56 -2.91 -5.28
N VAL A 216 10.02 -3.94 -5.99
CA VAL A 216 10.96 -3.75 -7.09
C VAL A 216 10.29 -2.95 -8.22
N LEU A 217 9.02 -3.23 -8.51
CA LEU A 217 8.25 -2.46 -9.50
C LEU A 217 8.13 -0.97 -9.11
N ALA A 218 7.84 -0.67 -7.84
CA ALA A 218 7.80 0.70 -7.34
C ALA A 218 9.16 1.40 -7.48
N ALA A 219 10.25 0.75 -7.06
CA ALA A 219 11.59 1.32 -7.21
C ALA A 219 11.96 1.58 -8.69
N VAL A 220 11.67 0.62 -9.58
CA VAL A 220 11.92 0.78 -11.03
C VAL A 220 11.13 1.96 -11.61
N ARG A 221 9.84 2.10 -11.26
CA ARG A 221 9.02 3.23 -11.74
C ARG A 221 9.56 4.57 -11.26
N PHE A 222 9.87 4.67 -9.97
CA PHE A 222 10.43 5.89 -9.40
C PHE A 222 11.70 6.33 -10.14
N VAL A 223 12.63 5.41 -10.39
CA VAL A 223 13.87 5.72 -11.12
C VAL A 223 13.59 6.15 -12.56
N LYS A 224 12.67 5.49 -13.26
CA LYS A 224 12.34 5.81 -14.66
C LYS A 224 11.65 7.16 -14.80
N GLU A 225 10.78 7.52 -13.87
CA GLU A 225 9.94 8.72 -13.95
C GLU A 225 10.68 9.96 -13.40
N THR A 226 11.60 9.78 -12.46
CA THR A 226 12.30 10.90 -11.79
C THR A 226 13.77 11.03 -12.16
N GLY A 227 14.42 9.96 -12.61
CA GLY A 227 15.88 9.90 -12.77
C GLY A 227 16.65 9.90 -11.43
N ARG A 228 15.96 9.63 -10.32
CA ARG A 228 16.49 9.55 -8.94
C ARG A 228 16.40 8.12 -8.40
N ASP A 229 16.93 7.86 -7.20
CA ASP A 229 17.02 6.51 -6.61
C ASP A 229 16.25 6.32 -5.30
#